data_AF-N1UJ63-F1
#
_entry.id   AF-N1UJ63-F1
#
_cell.length_a   1.000
_cell.length_b   1.000
_cell.length_c   1.000
_cell.angle_alpha   90.00
_cell.angle_beta   90.00
_cell.angle_gamma   90.00
#
_symmetry.space_group_name_H-M   'P 1'
#
loop_
_entity.id
_entity.type
_entity.pdbx_description
1 polymer ?
#
loop_
_entity_poly.entity_id
_entity_poly.type
_entity_poly.pdbx_seq_one_letter_code
_entity_poly.pdbx_strand_id
1 'polypeptide(L)'
;SRQRGDFKDSSDFNFFLLADPSDQLKSTFLREINAILSPLEEIAPVQLVTADIDSFLARLRVFEPSAAHLCELGEPFFGKTSFPLLTREWAKLKTQTIDSITGVKHLKKRYRFYKSISPRNTKEEILRMERLIALYLQSWVFKEIEDLSWIEIVYADVPTRLIAMIRGLYYKEADENILEILNLYEEILKLKLKSEIIKIPFPQRDFKISKTQFGLKKKKLKFLN
;
A
#
# COMPACT_ATOMS: atom_id res chain seq x y z
N SER A 1 -11.09 -1.30 5.35
CA SER A 1 -12.32 -0.48 5.39
C SER A 1 -13.55 -1.24 4.95
N ARG A 2 -13.52 -1.96 3.81
CA ARG A 2 -14.68 -2.75 3.34
C ARG A 2 -15.25 -3.70 4.41
N GLN A 3 -14.38 -4.44 5.10
CA GLN A 3 -14.77 -5.33 6.19
C GLN A 3 -15.42 -4.59 7.39
N ARG A 4 -14.94 -3.39 7.73
CA ARG A 4 -15.43 -2.58 8.87
C ARG A 4 -16.68 -1.75 8.54
N GLY A 5 -17.10 -1.71 7.27
CA GLY A 5 -18.20 -0.86 6.81
C GLY A 5 -17.86 0.63 6.63
N ASP A 6 -16.63 1.06 6.91
CA ASP A 6 -16.17 2.47 6.76
C ASP A 6 -15.54 2.75 5.38
N PHE A 7 -15.97 2.02 4.34
CA PHE A 7 -15.39 2.12 3.01
C PHE A 7 -15.97 3.27 2.18
N LYS A 8 -15.14 3.79 1.28
CA LYS A 8 -15.54 4.61 0.13
C LYS A 8 -15.57 3.73 -1.12
N ASP A 9 -16.29 4.12 -2.16
CA ASP A 9 -16.34 3.40 -3.44
C ASP A 9 -14.94 3.08 -4.00
N SER A 10 -13.98 3.96 -3.73
CA SER A 10 -12.57 3.82 -4.08
C SER A 10 -11.74 2.87 -3.21
N SER A 11 -12.35 2.17 -2.27
CA SER A 11 -11.61 1.29 -1.35
C SER A 11 -11.30 -0.04 -1.99
N ASP A 12 -10.07 -0.52 -1.81
CA ASP A 12 -9.68 -1.87 -2.22
C ASP A 12 -10.05 -2.93 -1.17
N PHE A 13 -10.11 -4.18 -1.60
CA PHE A 13 -9.96 -5.33 -0.70
C PHE A 13 -8.47 -5.57 -0.44
N ASN A 14 -8.05 -5.50 0.82
CA ASN A 14 -6.67 -5.75 1.22
C ASN A 14 -6.63 -6.98 2.13
N PHE A 15 -5.99 -8.04 1.65
CA PHE A 15 -5.78 -9.27 2.39
C PHE A 15 -4.31 -9.40 2.75
N PHE A 16 -4.07 -9.79 4.00
CA PHE A 16 -2.76 -10.23 4.46
C PHE A 16 -2.86 -11.70 4.86
N LEU A 17 -2.18 -12.56 4.10
CA LEU A 17 -2.17 -14.00 4.34
C LEU A 17 -0.91 -14.36 5.14
N LEU A 18 -1.15 -14.82 6.37
CA LEU A 18 -0.12 -15.46 7.19
C LEU A 18 -0.11 -16.95 6.87
N ALA A 19 0.98 -17.42 6.31
CA ALA A 19 1.15 -18.82 5.94
C ALA A 19 2.58 -19.27 6.24
N ASP A 20 2.76 -20.56 6.51
CA ASP A 20 4.09 -21.14 6.67
C ASP A 20 4.92 -20.94 5.38
N PRO A 21 6.23 -20.68 5.46
CA PRO A 21 7.07 -20.53 4.28
C PRO A 21 6.96 -21.73 3.32
N SER A 22 6.84 -22.96 3.84
CA SER A 22 6.71 -24.17 3.04
C SER A 22 5.42 -24.22 2.22
N ASP A 23 4.33 -23.63 2.73
CA ASP A 23 3.07 -23.51 2.00
C ASP A 23 3.13 -22.39 0.96
N GLN A 24 3.79 -21.27 1.25
CA GLN A 24 3.97 -20.17 0.29
C GLN A 24 4.80 -20.58 -0.93
N LEU A 25 5.71 -21.55 -0.79
CA LEU A 25 6.51 -22.09 -1.89
C LEU A 25 5.72 -23.01 -2.82
N LYS A 26 4.55 -23.50 -2.40
CA LYS A 26 3.70 -24.34 -3.25
C LYS A 26 2.99 -23.46 -4.28
N SER A 27 3.29 -23.68 -5.56
CA SER A 27 2.67 -22.95 -6.67
C SER A 27 1.14 -23.08 -6.70
N THR A 28 0.60 -24.19 -6.17
CA THR A 28 -0.84 -24.44 -6.05
C THR A 28 -1.50 -23.56 -4.99
N PHE A 29 -0.82 -23.32 -3.87
CA PHE A 29 -1.38 -22.61 -2.71
C PHE A 29 -1.77 -21.18 -3.05
N LEU A 30 -0.84 -20.37 -3.58
CA LEU A 30 -1.15 -19.00 -3.98
C LEU A 30 -2.14 -18.94 -5.14
N ARG A 31 -2.12 -19.92 -6.05
CA ARG A 31 -3.06 -19.99 -7.18
C ARG A 31 -4.49 -20.21 -6.69
N GLU A 32 -4.68 -21.13 -5.75
CA GLU A 32 -5.99 -21.43 -5.17
C GLU A 32 -6.55 -20.25 -4.36
N ILE A 33 -5.72 -19.60 -3.54
CA ILE A 33 -6.13 -18.39 -2.83
C ILE A 33 -6.55 -17.30 -3.81
N ASN A 34 -5.75 -17.04 -4.86
CA ASN A 34 -6.11 -16.05 -5.87
C ASN A 34 -7.40 -16.42 -6.61
N ALA A 35 -7.64 -17.71 -6.89
CA ALA A 35 -8.88 -18.17 -7.51
C ALA A 35 -10.10 -17.89 -6.61
N ILE A 36 -9.99 -18.14 -5.31
CA ILE A 36 -11.04 -17.86 -4.31
C ILE A 36 -11.32 -16.36 -4.20
N LEU A 37 -10.29 -15.52 -4.28
CA LEU A 37 -10.44 -14.06 -4.19
C LEU A 37 -10.84 -13.42 -5.52
N SER A 38 -10.70 -14.12 -6.65
CA SER A 38 -10.96 -13.57 -7.98
C SER A 38 -12.36 -12.98 -8.18
N PRO A 39 -13.45 -13.53 -7.62
CA PRO A 39 -14.78 -12.91 -7.76
C PRO A 39 -14.85 -11.52 -7.10
N LEU A 40 -14.05 -11.26 -6.07
CA LEU A 40 -14.01 -9.94 -5.43
C LEU A 40 -13.40 -8.87 -6.36
N GLU A 41 -12.60 -9.26 -7.35
CA GLU A 41 -12.04 -8.33 -8.33
C GLU A 41 -13.11 -7.71 -9.26
N GLU A 42 -14.30 -8.30 -9.33
CA GLU A 42 -15.46 -7.72 -10.03
C GLU A 42 -16.04 -6.52 -9.27
N ILE A 43 -15.89 -6.50 -7.94
CA ILE A 43 -16.41 -5.46 -7.06
C ILE A 43 -15.39 -4.34 -6.87
N ALA A 44 -14.12 -4.70 -6.59
CA ALA A 44 -13.04 -3.75 -6.34
C ALA A 44 -11.67 -4.42 -6.48
N PRO A 45 -10.56 -3.67 -6.61
CA PRO A 45 -9.24 -4.27 -6.64
C PRO A 45 -8.98 -5.10 -5.38
N VAL A 46 -8.38 -6.27 -5.60
CA VAL A 46 -7.91 -7.15 -4.54
C VAL A 46 -6.40 -7.02 -4.46
N GLN A 47 -5.89 -6.74 -3.27
CA GLN A 47 -4.48 -6.76 -2.93
C GLN A 47 -4.25 -7.90 -1.96
N LEU A 48 -3.36 -8.82 -2.31
CA LEU A 48 -2.93 -9.92 -1.44
C LEU A 48 -1.44 -9.75 -1.13
N VAL A 49 -1.12 -9.65 0.15
CA VAL A 49 0.27 -9.71 0.64
C VAL A 49 0.42 -10.97 1.47
N THR A 50 1.49 -11.72 1.22
CA THR A 50 1.81 -12.93 1.98
C THR A 50 3.07 -12.73 2.80
N ALA A 51 3.09 -13.30 4.00
CA ALA A 51 4.29 -13.42 4.82
C ALA A 51 4.10 -14.54 5.85
N ASP A 52 5.20 -15.09 6.35
CA ASP A 52 5.16 -15.88 7.58
C ASP A 52 5.08 -14.96 8.82
N ILE A 53 4.81 -15.56 9.98
CA ILE A 53 4.64 -14.83 11.24
C ILE A 53 5.91 -14.05 11.61
N ASP A 54 7.10 -14.63 11.46
CA ASP A 54 8.36 -13.99 11.85
C ASP A 54 8.66 -12.79 10.95
N SER A 55 8.44 -12.94 9.65
CA SER A 55 8.52 -11.86 8.67
C SER A 55 7.52 -10.74 8.97
N PHE A 56 6.30 -11.06 9.44
CA PHE A 56 5.33 -10.05 9.85
C PHE A 56 5.77 -9.32 11.13
N LEU A 57 6.21 -10.06 12.15
CA LEU A 57 6.72 -9.48 13.40
C LEU A 57 7.95 -8.59 13.14
N ALA A 58 8.83 -8.98 12.22
CA ALA A 58 9.96 -8.15 11.80
C ALA A 58 9.49 -6.81 11.19
N ARG A 59 8.43 -6.82 10.39
CA ARG A 59 7.82 -5.58 9.84
C ARG A 59 7.19 -4.72 10.92
N LEU A 60 6.53 -5.32 11.92
CA LEU A 60 5.98 -4.59 13.06
C LEU A 60 7.07 -3.90 13.89
N ARG A 61 8.18 -4.59 14.17
CA ARG A 61 9.30 -4.04 14.96
C ARG A 61 9.95 -2.81 14.34
N VAL A 62 9.86 -2.67 13.01
CA VAL A 62 10.33 -1.49 12.27
C VAL A 62 9.21 -0.51 11.93
N PHE A 63 8.06 -0.68 12.58
CA PHE A 63 6.87 0.16 12.41
C PHE A 63 6.42 0.29 10.94
N GLU A 64 6.52 -0.79 10.15
CA GLU A 64 6.04 -0.75 8.77
C GLU A 64 4.55 -0.33 8.72
N PRO A 65 4.18 0.75 8.00
CA PRO A 65 2.80 1.28 8.01
C PRO A 65 1.73 0.24 7.72
N SER A 66 1.93 -0.64 6.73
CA SER A 66 0.95 -1.69 6.41
C SER A 66 0.79 -2.73 7.53
N ALA A 67 1.87 -3.09 8.22
CA ALA A 67 1.80 -4.04 9.33
C ALA A 67 1.13 -3.40 10.56
N ALA A 68 1.51 -2.16 10.90
CA ALA A 68 0.92 -1.38 11.97
C ALA A 68 -0.58 -1.16 11.75
N HIS A 69 -0.98 -0.74 10.53
CA HIS A 69 -2.38 -0.55 10.18
C HIS A 69 -3.19 -1.86 10.31
N LEU A 70 -2.65 -2.99 9.88
CA LEU A 70 -3.33 -4.28 10.03
C LEU A 70 -3.53 -4.67 11.50
N CYS A 71 -2.55 -4.43 12.37
CA CYS A 71 -2.72 -4.71 13.79
C CYS A 71 -3.62 -3.69 14.51
N GLU A 72 -3.70 -2.47 14.02
CA GLU A 72 -4.54 -1.42 14.62
C GLU A 72 -6.01 -1.53 14.20
N LEU A 73 -6.26 -1.72 12.89
CA LEU A 73 -7.60 -1.63 12.31
C LEU A 73 -7.99 -2.85 11.48
N GLY A 74 -7.12 -3.85 11.35
CA GLY A 74 -7.43 -5.08 10.63
C GLY A 74 -8.38 -5.99 11.41
N GLU A 75 -9.06 -6.86 10.69
CA GLU A 75 -9.92 -7.88 11.28
C GLU A 75 -9.55 -9.26 10.75
N PRO A 76 -9.56 -10.31 11.59
CA PRO A 76 -9.27 -11.65 11.14
C PRO A 76 -10.47 -12.22 10.37
N PHE A 77 -10.27 -12.44 9.07
CA PHE A 77 -11.25 -13.13 8.22
C PHE A 77 -11.22 -14.65 8.43
N PHE A 78 -10.01 -15.22 8.54
CA PHE A 78 -9.75 -16.64 8.76
C PHE A 78 -8.55 -16.82 9.70
N GLY A 79 -8.49 -17.93 10.45
CA GLY A 79 -7.35 -18.19 11.35
C GLY A 79 -7.28 -17.27 12.58
N LYS A 80 -8.42 -17.05 13.25
CA LYS A 80 -8.57 -16.11 14.39
C LYS A 80 -7.61 -16.34 15.57
N THR A 81 -6.97 -17.50 15.67
CA THR A 81 -6.10 -17.87 16.80
C THR A 81 -4.78 -17.11 16.83
N SER A 82 -4.21 -16.76 15.67
CA SER A 82 -2.89 -16.09 15.61
C SER A 82 -2.98 -14.56 15.68
N PHE A 83 -4.13 -13.97 15.33
CA PHE A 83 -4.29 -12.52 15.31
C PHE A 83 -4.13 -11.85 16.69
N PRO A 84 -4.63 -12.42 17.81
CA PRO A 84 -4.37 -11.88 19.15
C PRO A 84 -2.89 -11.77 19.51
N LEU A 85 -2.05 -12.71 19.05
CA LEU A 85 -0.60 -12.62 19.27
C LEU A 85 -0.02 -11.35 18.62
N LEU A 86 -0.38 -11.09 17.35
CA LEU A 86 0.12 -9.94 16.60
C LEU A 86 -0.34 -8.62 17.20
N THR A 87 -1.61 -8.52 17.58
CA THR A 87 -2.15 -7.31 18.22
C THR A 87 -1.53 -7.04 19.60
N ARG A 88 -1.22 -8.09 20.39
CA ARG A 88 -0.50 -7.96 21.67
C ARG A 88 0.93 -7.45 21.46
N GLU A 89 1.65 -7.98 20.47
CA GLU A 89 2.99 -7.48 20.15
C GLU A 89 2.95 -6.03 19.66
N TRP A 90 1.97 -5.69 18.82
CA TRP A 90 1.77 -4.30 18.41
C TRP A 90 1.46 -3.37 19.58
N ALA A 91 0.62 -3.79 20.53
CA ALA A 91 0.31 -3.01 21.73
C ALA A 91 1.57 -2.69 22.57
N LYS A 92 2.53 -3.62 22.66
CA LYS A 92 3.82 -3.39 23.31
C LYS A 92 4.73 -2.44 22.51
N LEU A 93 4.71 -2.54 21.18
CA LEU A 93 5.55 -1.72 20.32
C LEU A 93 5.08 -0.26 20.29
N LYS A 94 3.76 0.00 20.30
CA LYS A 94 3.20 1.36 20.29
C LYS A 94 3.66 2.25 21.45
N THR A 95 4.11 1.67 22.55
CA THR A 95 4.62 2.41 23.72
C THR A 95 6.14 2.65 23.65
N GLN A 96 6.82 2.15 22.63
CA GLN A 96 8.26 2.29 22.44
C GLN A 96 8.57 3.46 21.51
N THR A 97 9.79 4.00 21.65
CA THR A 97 10.31 4.98 20.69
C THR A 97 10.44 4.36 19.31
N ILE A 98 10.00 5.08 18.29
CA ILE A 98 10.12 4.66 16.90
C ILE A 98 11.57 4.84 16.44
N ASP A 99 12.19 3.75 16.00
CA ASP A 99 13.48 3.81 15.32
C ASP A 99 13.28 4.20 13.86
N SER A 100 13.27 5.51 13.63
CA SER A 100 13.10 6.10 12.30
C SER A 100 14.16 5.63 11.30
N ILE A 101 15.41 5.43 11.73
CA ILE A 101 16.53 5.05 10.86
C ILE A 101 16.29 3.65 10.29
N THR A 102 15.94 2.69 11.15
CA THR A 102 15.65 1.32 10.72
C THR A 102 14.38 1.28 9.87
N GLY A 103 13.35 2.04 10.23
CA GLY A 103 12.12 2.19 9.44
C GLY A 103 12.39 2.68 8.02
N VAL A 104 13.13 3.79 7.85
CA VAL A 104 13.53 4.32 6.53
C VAL A 104 14.31 3.27 5.73
N LYS A 105 15.27 2.58 6.35
CA LYS A 105 16.08 1.55 5.67
C LYS A 105 15.20 0.43 5.13
N HIS A 106 14.22 -0.01 5.90
CA HIS A 106 13.26 -1.03 5.50
C HIS A 106 12.37 -0.56 4.34
N LEU A 107 11.79 0.63 4.44
CA LEU A 107 10.93 1.20 3.39
C LEU A 107 11.68 1.42 2.07
N LYS A 108 12.93 1.90 2.12
CA LYS A 108 13.80 2.01 0.94
C LYS A 108 14.12 0.65 0.31
N LYS A 109 14.32 -0.41 1.11
CA LYS A 109 14.50 -1.78 0.59
C LYS A 109 13.26 -2.22 -0.18
N ARG A 110 12.06 -1.98 0.37
CA ARG A 110 10.79 -2.27 -0.31
C ARG A 110 10.60 -1.45 -1.57
N TYR A 111 10.92 -0.16 -1.54
CA TYR A 111 10.83 0.72 -2.70
C TYR A 111 11.66 0.15 -3.86
N ARG A 112 12.91 -0.26 -3.60
CA ARG A 112 13.78 -0.89 -4.60
C ARG A 112 13.19 -2.19 -5.17
N PHE A 113 12.59 -3.02 -4.31
CA PHE A 113 11.90 -4.24 -4.75
C PHE A 113 10.74 -3.94 -5.71
N TYR A 114 9.83 -3.02 -5.37
CA TYR A 114 8.75 -2.65 -6.29
C TYR A 114 9.27 -1.95 -7.55
N LYS A 115 10.38 -1.22 -7.46
CA LYS A 115 11.05 -0.60 -8.62
C LYS A 115 11.63 -1.66 -9.56
N SER A 116 12.02 -2.85 -9.09
CA SER A 116 12.52 -3.93 -9.97
C SER A 116 11.42 -4.75 -10.66
N ILE A 117 10.15 -4.64 -10.23
CA ILE A 117 9.05 -5.40 -10.85
C ILE A 117 8.68 -4.77 -12.20
N SER A 118 8.65 -5.58 -13.26
CA SER A 118 8.17 -5.18 -14.58
C SER A 118 6.67 -5.40 -14.71
N PRO A 119 5.84 -4.34 -14.88
CA PRO A 119 4.41 -4.50 -15.05
C PRO A 119 4.09 -5.09 -16.43
N ARG A 120 3.11 -6.01 -16.48
CA ARG A 120 2.70 -6.69 -17.72
C ARG A 120 1.56 -5.96 -18.44
N ASN A 121 0.83 -5.12 -17.73
CA ASN A 121 -0.33 -4.38 -18.23
C ASN A 121 -0.48 -3.04 -17.49
N THR A 122 -1.38 -2.18 -17.97
CA THR A 122 -1.64 -0.85 -17.40
C THR A 122 -2.16 -0.90 -15.96
N LYS A 123 -2.97 -1.90 -15.60
CA LYS A 123 -3.47 -2.08 -14.22
C LYS A 123 -2.29 -2.30 -13.27
N GLU A 124 -1.39 -3.22 -13.61
CA GLU A 124 -0.17 -3.51 -12.84
C GLU A 124 0.77 -2.29 -12.79
N GLU A 125 0.88 -1.51 -13.87
CA GLU A 125 1.67 -0.28 -13.88
C GLU A 125 1.12 0.78 -12.93
N ILE A 126 -0.20 1.01 -12.92
CA ILE A 126 -0.87 1.95 -12.01
C ILE A 126 -0.66 1.53 -10.55
N LEU A 127 -0.91 0.25 -10.22
CA LEU A 127 -0.73 -0.28 -8.87
C LEU A 127 0.72 -0.19 -8.40
N ARG A 128 1.67 -0.47 -9.29
CA ARG A 128 3.10 -0.32 -8.98
C ARG A 128 3.47 1.15 -8.73
N MET A 129 2.96 2.08 -9.55
CA MET A 129 3.21 3.51 -9.36
C MET A 129 2.62 4.03 -8.04
N GLU A 130 1.40 3.64 -7.71
CA GLU A 130 0.77 3.91 -6.40
C GLU A 130 1.68 3.42 -5.26
N ARG A 131 2.16 2.17 -5.33
CA ARG A 131 3.00 1.60 -4.27
C ARG A 131 4.34 2.31 -4.12
N LEU A 132 4.96 2.71 -5.23
CA LEU A 132 6.23 3.44 -5.22
C LEU A 132 6.09 4.81 -4.56
N ILE A 133 5.03 5.55 -4.90
CA ILE A 133 4.77 6.87 -4.29
C ILE A 133 4.44 6.72 -2.81
N ALA A 134 3.61 5.73 -2.44
CA ALA A 134 3.29 5.45 -1.04
C ALA A 134 4.57 5.20 -0.22
N LEU A 135 5.45 4.31 -0.70
CA LEU A 135 6.70 3.98 0.01
C LEU A 135 7.66 5.17 0.07
N TYR A 136 7.69 6.01 -0.96
CA TYR A 136 8.50 7.23 -0.95
C TYR A 136 8.02 8.19 0.13
N LEU A 137 6.72 8.50 0.15
CA LEU A 137 6.13 9.42 1.13
C LEU A 137 6.20 8.86 2.56
N GLN A 138 5.97 7.55 2.75
CA GLN A 138 6.18 6.90 4.04
C GLN A 138 7.64 7.02 4.50
N SER A 139 8.61 6.84 3.59
CA SER A 139 10.03 7.03 3.94
C SER A 139 10.35 8.47 4.30
N TRP A 140 9.69 9.43 3.65
CA TRP A 140 9.81 10.86 3.96
C TRP A 140 9.25 11.16 5.35
N VAL A 141 8.05 10.65 5.68
CA VAL A 141 7.45 10.81 7.02
C VAL A 141 8.39 10.31 8.12
N PHE A 142 8.97 9.12 7.95
CA PHE A 142 9.94 8.58 8.91
C PHE A 142 11.21 9.41 9.03
N LYS A 143 11.62 10.11 7.96
CA LYS A 143 12.89 10.84 7.92
C LYS A 143 12.78 12.26 8.44
N GLU A 144 11.69 12.95 8.11
CA GLU A 144 11.58 14.40 8.31
C GLU A 144 10.68 14.77 9.50
N ILE A 145 9.83 13.86 9.99
CA ILE A 145 8.96 14.14 11.14
C ILE A 145 9.68 13.74 12.42
N GLU A 146 10.09 14.73 13.21
CA GLU A 146 10.92 14.53 14.41
C GLU A 146 10.15 13.83 15.55
N ASP A 147 8.90 14.21 15.77
CA ASP A 147 8.00 13.70 16.81
C ASP A 147 7.00 12.65 16.29
N LEU A 148 7.44 11.85 15.32
CA LEU A 148 6.59 10.82 14.70
C LEU A 148 6.01 9.86 15.74
N SER A 149 4.69 9.72 15.75
CA SER A 149 3.93 8.80 16.59
C SER A 149 3.43 7.58 15.80
N TRP A 150 3.01 6.55 16.53
CA TRP A 150 2.41 5.36 15.93
C TRP A 150 1.10 5.66 15.18
N ILE A 151 0.41 6.76 15.52
CA ILE A 151 -0.84 7.15 14.87
C ILE A 151 -0.55 7.61 13.43
N GLU A 152 0.45 8.47 13.24
CA GLU A 152 0.87 8.88 11.90
C GLU A 152 1.34 7.69 11.06
N ILE A 153 2.04 6.72 11.67
CA ILE A 153 2.46 5.50 10.99
C ILE A 153 1.26 4.70 10.48
N VAL A 154 0.24 4.49 11.31
CA VAL A 154 -1.00 3.80 10.90
C VAL A 154 -1.72 4.59 9.79
N TYR A 155 -1.75 5.92 9.89
CA TYR A 155 -2.37 6.78 8.89
C TYR A 155 -1.63 6.76 7.56
N ALA A 156 -0.31 6.62 7.59
CA ALA A 156 0.55 6.64 6.41
C ALA A 156 0.34 5.44 5.48
N ASP A 157 -0.34 4.37 5.91
CA ASP A 157 -0.68 3.24 5.03
C ASP A 157 -1.84 3.56 4.06
N VAL A 158 -2.74 4.48 4.43
CA VAL A 158 -3.91 4.81 3.61
C VAL A 158 -3.61 6.05 2.77
N PRO A 159 -3.65 5.97 1.42
CA PRO A 159 -3.26 7.07 0.52
C PRO A 159 -3.89 8.42 0.88
N THR A 160 -5.22 8.42 1.05
CA THR A 160 -5.99 9.64 1.32
C THR A 160 -5.70 10.22 2.71
N ARG A 161 -5.39 9.38 3.70
CA ARG A 161 -5.01 9.82 5.04
C ARG A 161 -3.59 10.38 5.03
N LEU A 162 -2.65 9.72 4.35
CA LEU A 162 -1.28 10.20 4.19
C LEU A 162 -1.24 11.58 3.51
N ILE A 163 -1.97 11.74 2.39
CA ILE A 163 -2.04 13.03 1.69
C ILE A 163 -2.60 14.13 2.60
N ALA A 164 -3.72 13.85 3.29
CA ALA A 164 -4.35 14.81 4.18
C ALA A 164 -3.44 15.16 5.38
N MET A 165 -2.75 14.16 5.93
CA MET A 165 -1.81 14.33 7.04
C MET A 165 -0.66 15.25 6.66
N ILE A 166 0.00 15.00 5.52
CA ILE A 166 1.13 15.84 5.09
C ILE A 166 0.67 17.26 4.75
N ARG A 167 -0.45 17.44 4.05
CA ARG A 167 -0.95 18.79 3.70
C ARG A 167 -1.56 19.55 4.88
N GLY A 168 -2.09 18.85 5.87
CA GLY A 168 -2.78 19.46 7.00
C GLY A 168 -1.85 19.72 8.16
N LEU A 169 -1.16 18.67 8.62
CA LEU A 169 -0.32 18.72 9.81
C LEU A 169 1.12 19.12 9.48
N TYR A 170 1.67 18.61 8.38
CA TYR A 170 3.10 18.74 8.06
C TYR A 170 3.40 19.60 6.83
N TYR A 171 2.55 20.60 6.58
CA TYR A 171 2.69 21.46 5.41
C TYR A 171 3.95 22.32 5.46
N LYS A 172 4.42 22.67 6.66
CA LYS A 172 5.60 23.53 6.84
C LYS A 172 6.91 22.78 6.57
N GLU A 173 6.89 21.46 6.79
CA GLU A 173 7.98 20.52 6.58
C GLU A 173 8.04 20.06 5.12
N ALA A 174 6.90 20.06 4.41
CA ALA A 174 6.80 19.64 3.02
C ALA A 174 7.32 20.69 2.04
N ASP A 175 8.42 20.38 1.34
CA ASP A 175 8.93 21.20 0.25
C ASP A 175 8.08 21.09 -1.03
N GLU A 176 8.40 21.89 -2.04
CA GLU A 176 7.70 21.89 -3.33
C GLU A 176 7.71 20.51 -4.01
N ASN A 177 8.78 19.73 -3.84
CA ASN A 177 8.90 18.40 -4.43
C ASN A 177 7.90 17.42 -3.79
N ILE A 178 7.78 17.44 -2.46
CA ILE A 178 6.81 16.61 -1.74
C ILE A 178 5.40 16.99 -2.15
N LEU A 179 5.09 18.29 -2.26
CA LEU A 179 3.78 18.74 -2.72
C LEU A 179 3.46 18.26 -4.14
N GLU A 180 4.44 18.27 -5.06
CA GLU A 180 4.25 17.70 -6.41
C GLU A 180 4.01 16.18 -6.35
N ILE A 181 4.73 15.45 -5.50
CA ILE A 181 4.53 14.00 -5.31
C ILE A 181 3.14 13.70 -4.75
N LEU A 182 2.62 14.52 -3.84
CA LEU A 182 1.25 14.40 -3.34
C LEU A 182 0.23 14.62 -4.47
N ASN A 183 0.43 15.63 -5.33
CA ASN A 183 -0.42 15.85 -6.50
C ASN A 183 -0.40 14.65 -7.45
N LEU A 184 0.79 14.10 -7.72
CA LEU A 184 0.96 12.88 -8.51
C LEU A 184 0.23 11.68 -7.88
N TYR A 185 0.27 11.56 -6.56
CA TYR A 185 -0.43 10.50 -5.86
C TYR A 185 -1.95 10.61 -6.07
N GLU A 186 -2.53 11.80 -5.87
CA GLU A 186 -3.96 12.04 -6.13
C GLU A 186 -4.35 11.72 -7.58
N GLU A 187 -3.51 12.07 -8.55
CA GLU A 187 -3.74 11.74 -9.95
C GLU A 187 -3.74 10.23 -10.21
N ILE A 188 -2.83 9.48 -9.60
CA ILE A 188 -2.78 8.02 -9.73
C ILE A 188 -4.01 7.38 -9.10
N LEU A 189 -4.46 7.87 -7.94
CA LEU A 189 -5.71 7.41 -7.32
C LEU A 189 -6.92 7.65 -8.25
N LYS A 190 -6.98 8.81 -8.92
CA LYS A 190 -8.02 9.09 -9.93
C LYS A 190 -7.93 8.15 -11.15
N LEU A 191 -6.73 7.83 -11.61
CA LEU A 191 -6.53 6.89 -12.73
C LEU A 191 -6.95 5.47 -12.37
N LYS A 192 -6.63 5.02 -11.16
CA LYS A 192 -7.02 3.71 -10.64
C LYS A 192 -8.54 3.54 -10.65
N LEU A 193 -9.27 4.53 -10.16
CA LEU A 193 -10.74 4.54 -10.19
C LEU A 193 -11.30 4.48 -11.61
N LYS A 194 -10.72 5.26 -12.54
CA LYS A 194 -11.15 5.20 -13.95
C LYS A 194 -10.89 3.82 -14.56
N SER A 195 -9.79 3.17 -14.21
CA SER A 195 -9.47 1.83 -14.73
C SER A 195 -10.42 0.75 -14.23
N GLU A 196 -11.01 0.94 -13.04
CA GLU A 196 -12.04 0.05 -12.49
C GLU A 196 -13.40 0.29 -13.15
N ILE A 197 -13.78 1.54 -13.45
CA ILE A 197 -15.01 1.87 -14.18
C ILE A 197 -15.01 1.24 -15.59
N ILE A 198 -13.85 1.07 -16.22
CA ILE A 198 -13.70 0.44 -17.54
C ILE A 198 -14.01 -1.08 -17.52
N LYS A 199 -14.26 -1.69 -16.34
CA LYS A 199 -14.73 -3.09 -16.25
C LYS A 199 -16.24 -3.29 -16.50
N ILE A 200 -17.03 -2.24 -16.72
CA ILE A 200 -18.40 -2.38 -17.26
C ILE A 200 -18.27 -2.89 -18.71
N PRO A 201 -19.02 -3.91 -19.17
CA PRO A 201 -18.87 -4.47 -20.51
C PRO A 201 -19.31 -3.43 -21.55
N PHE A 202 -18.39 -2.56 -21.96
CA PHE A 202 -18.58 -1.66 -23.08
C PHE A 202 -18.16 -2.37 -24.37
N PRO A 203 -19.00 -2.36 -25.40
CA PRO A 203 -18.74 -3.04 -26.66
C PRO A 203 -17.46 -2.48 -27.28
N GLN A 204 -16.62 -3.39 -27.78
CA GLN A 204 -15.36 -3.12 -28.45
C GLN A 204 -15.50 -2.02 -29.51
N ARG A 205 -15.16 -0.78 -29.15
CA ARG A 205 -14.79 0.26 -30.11
C ARG A 205 -13.59 1.03 -29.58
N ASP A 206 -12.44 0.67 -30.14
CA ASP A 206 -11.20 1.42 -30.31
C ASP A 206 -11.00 2.67 -29.42
N PHE A 207 -10.61 2.45 -28.16
CA PHE A 207 -9.99 3.49 -27.34
C PHE A 207 -8.46 3.45 -27.52
N LYS A 208 -7.95 4.21 -28.50
CA LYS A 208 -6.55 4.68 -28.51
C LYS A 208 -6.36 5.73 -27.42
N ILE A 209 -6.35 5.34 -26.14
CA ILE A 209 -5.81 6.20 -25.09
C ILE A 209 -4.30 6.25 -25.30
N SER A 210 -3.84 7.42 -25.74
CA SER A 210 -2.53 7.60 -26.34
C SER A 210 -1.41 7.30 -25.33
N LYS A 211 -0.46 6.45 -25.76
CA LYS A 211 0.85 6.23 -25.10
C LYS A 211 1.55 7.55 -24.74
N THR A 212 1.19 8.64 -25.39
CA THR A 212 1.68 10.01 -25.21
C THR A 212 1.36 10.58 -23.81
N GLN A 213 0.16 10.34 -23.27
CA GLN A 213 -0.22 10.83 -21.93
C GLN A 213 0.50 10.08 -20.80
N PHE A 214 0.67 8.77 -20.94
CA PHE A 214 1.47 7.93 -20.04
C PHE A 214 2.98 8.23 -20.15
N GLY A 215 3.47 8.54 -21.36
CA GLY A 215 4.86 8.94 -21.61
C GLY A 215 5.25 10.28 -20.96
N LEU A 216 4.32 11.25 -20.91
CA LEU A 216 4.48 12.51 -20.20
C LEU A 216 4.54 12.31 -18.67
N LYS A 217 3.71 11.42 -18.11
CA LYS A 217 3.78 11.06 -16.69
C LYS A 217 5.08 10.32 -16.34
N LYS A 218 5.56 9.41 -17.19
CA LYS A 218 6.89 8.77 -17.04
C LYS A 218 8.05 9.76 -17.03
N LYS A 219 7.99 10.84 -17.82
CA LYS A 219 9.00 11.91 -17.76
C LYS A 219 8.99 12.64 -16.41
N LYS A 220 7.83 12.89 -15.81
CA LYS A 220 7.74 13.45 -14.44
C LYS A 220 8.22 12.48 -13.35
N LEU A 221 8.09 11.17 -13.53
CA LEU A 221 8.67 10.21 -12.57
C LEU A 221 10.21 10.10 -12.63
N LYS A 222 10.89 10.75 -13.59
CA LYS A 222 12.37 10.81 -13.58
C LYS A 222 12.93 11.60 -12.40
N PHE A 223 12.12 12.44 -11.74
CA PHE A 223 12.50 13.19 -10.54
C PHE A 223 12.62 12.32 -9.27
N LEU A 224 12.18 11.05 -9.31
CA LEU A 224 12.31 10.09 -8.21
C LEU A 224 13.58 9.20 -8.31
N ASN A 225 14.63 9.71 -8.96
CA ASN A 225 15.93 9.04 -9.10
C ASN A 225 16.90 9.45 -7.99
#